data_AF-A0A967D8P3-F1
#
_entry.id   AF-A0A967D8P3-F1
#
_cell.length_a   1.000
_cell.length_b   1.000
_cell.length_c   1.000
_cell.angle_alpha   90.00
_cell.angle_beta   90.00
_cell.angle_gamma   90.00
#
_symmetry.space_group_name_H-M   'P 1'
#
loop_
_entity.id
_entity.type
_entity.pdbx_description
1 polymer ?
#
loop_
_entity_poly.entity_id
_entity_poly.type
_entity_poly.pdbx_seq_one_letter_code
_entity_poly.pdbx_strand_id
1 'polypeptide(L)' 'MAIEVDTKDCTALSDAELAEMADLCADSTNAFEVGMLSKQAEAWVLCTVASEGGKVRGFSFCTLE' A
#
# COMPACT_ATOMS: atom_id res chain seq x y z
N MET A 1 10.86 16.18 -1.20
CA MET A 1 12.07 15.32 -1.38
C MET A 1 11.91 14.59 -2.71
N ALA A 2 12.84 13.74 -3.13
CA ALA A 2 12.54 12.83 -4.24
C ALA A 2 11.45 11.83 -3.82
N ILE A 3 10.58 11.43 -4.75
CA ILE A 3 9.66 10.31 -4.53
C ILE A 3 10.47 9.04 -4.76
N GLU A 4 10.44 8.14 -3.78
CA GLU A 4 11.01 6.81 -3.86
C GLU A 4 9.88 5.83 -4.21
N VAL A 5 10.11 4.96 -5.17
CA VAL A 5 9.11 3.97 -5.61
C VAL A 5 9.74 2.60 -5.50
N ASP A 6 9.10 1.72 -4.72
CA ASP A 6 9.51 0.34 -4.52
C ASP A 6 8.37 -0.59 -4.90
N THR A 7 8.70 -1.77 -5.44
CA THR A 7 7.71 -2.81 -5.74
C THR A 7 8.15 -4.10 -5.09
N LYS A 8 7.24 -4.68 -4.30
CA LYS A 8 7.49 -5.89 -3.54
C LYS A 8 6.34 -6.88 -3.70
N ASP A 9 6.63 -8.14 -3.37
CA ASP A 9 5.62 -9.17 -3.25
C ASP A 9 4.63 -8.81 -2.13
N CYS A 10 3.33 -9.05 -2.34
CA CYS A 10 2.31 -8.73 -1.34
C CYS A 10 2.51 -9.51 -0.04
N THR A 11 3.13 -10.70 -0.09
CA THR A 11 3.46 -11.48 1.11
C THR A 11 4.56 -10.83 1.96
N ALA A 12 5.29 -9.85 1.39
CA ALA A 12 6.31 -9.08 2.10
C ALA A 12 5.76 -7.79 2.74
N LEU A 13 4.47 -7.46 2.56
CA LEU A 13 3.85 -6.31 3.23
C LEU A 13 3.69 -6.59 4.72
N SER A 14 4.19 -5.67 5.53
CA SER A 14 4.00 -5.72 6.99
C SER A 14 2.67 -5.11 7.42
N ASP A 15 2.19 -5.51 8.60
CA ASP A 15 1.01 -4.90 9.24
C ASP A 15 1.17 -3.39 9.42
N ALA A 16 2.40 -2.92 9.68
CA ALA A 16 2.71 -1.50 9.82
C ALA A 16 2.54 -0.73 8.50
N GLU A 17 2.99 -1.30 7.39
CA GLU A 17 2.80 -0.71 6.06
C GLU A 17 1.32 -0.68 5.68
N LEU A 18 0.57 -1.75 5.95
CA LEU A 18 -0.87 -1.79 5.70
C LEU A 18 -1.65 -0.77 6.55
N ALA A 19 -1.25 -0.55 7.79
CA ALA A 19 -1.82 0.48 8.65
C ALA A 19 -1.53 1.89 8.09
N GLU A 20 -0.29 2.16 7.65
CA GLU A 20 0.06 3.45 7.05
C GLU A 20 -0.69 3.71 5.73
N MET A 21 -0.90 2.67 4.91
CA MET A 21 -1.73 2.75 3.71
C MET A 21 -3.19 3.07 4.02
N ALA A 22 -3.74 2.49 5.11
CA ALA A 22 -5.09 2.78 5.57
C ALA A 22 -5.20 4.23 6.09
N ASP A 23 -4.21 4.70 6.84
CA ASP A 23 -4.14 6.08 7.31
C ASP A 23 -4.10 7.07 6.12
N LEU A 24 -3.34 6.76 5.07
CA LEU A 24 -3.36 7.54 3.82
C LEU A 24 -4.76 7.58 3.18
N CYS A 25 -5.50 6.47 3.23
CA CYS A 25 -6.84 6.39 2.65
C CYS A 25 -7.89 7.10 3.49
N ALA A 26 -7.66 7.32 4.79
CA ALA A 26 -8.62 7.92 5.73
C ALA A 26 -9.04 9.34 5.32
N ASP A 27 -8.17 10.06 4.61
CA ASP A 27 -8.46 11.41 4.09
C ASP A 27 -9.30 11.40 2.79
N SER A 28 -9.60 10.22 2.22
CA SER A 28 -10.35 10.06 0.98
C SER A 28 -11.84 9.76 1.21
N THR A 29 -12.70 10.16 0.26
CA THR A 29 -14.15 9.89 0.32
C THR A 29 -14.48 8.39 0.31
N ASN A 30 -13.57 7.55 -0.20
CA ASN A 30 -13.71 6.10 -0.25
C ASN A 30 -12.54 5.44 0.50
N ALA A 31 -12.46 5.72 1.81
CA ALA A 31 -11.38 5.20 2.64
C ALA A 31 -11.37 3.66 2.67
N PHE A 32 -10.21 3.08 2.38
CA PHE A 32 -9.94 1.67 2.56
C PHE A 32 -9.36 1.43 3.96
N GLU A 33 -10.05 0.61 4.75
CA GLU A 33 -9.55 0.21 6.07
C GLU A 33 -8.49 -0.88 5.95
N VAL A 34 -7.63 -0.99 6.96
CA VAL A 34 -6.54 -1.97 7.03
C VAL A 34 -7.01 -3.41 6.79
N GLY A 35 -8.21 -3.76 7.28
CA GLY A 35 -8.78 -5.10 7.08
C GLY A 35 -9.17 -5.38 5.61
N MET A 36 -9.54 -4.36 4.85
CA MET A 36 -9.78 -4.49 3.41
C MET A 36 -8.45 -4.61 2.66
N LEU A 37 -7.47 -3.77 3.00
CA LEU A 37 -6.14 -3.78 2.37
C LEU A 37 -5.41 -5.11 2.62
N SER A 38 -5.51 -5.67 3.83
CA SER A 38 -4.96 -6.99 4.17
C SER A 38 -5.55 -8.09 3.27
N LYS A 39 -6.86 -8.11 3.05
CA LYS A 39 -7.49 -9.04 2.09
C LYS A 39 -7.04 -8.82 0.65
N GLN A 40 -6.75 -7.58 0.25
CA GLN A 40 -6.19 -7.32 -1.07
C GLN A 40 -4.74 -7.82 -1.17
N ALA A 41 -3.93 -7.68 -0.13
CA ALA A 41 -2.58 -8.26 -0.11
C ALA A 41 -2.59 -9.80 -0.26
N GLU A 42 -3.65 -10.48 0.20
CA GLU A 42 -3.83 -11.92 -0.02
C GLU A 42 -4.32 -12.28 -1.43
N ALA A 43 -5.00 -11.36 -2.12
CA ALA A 43 -5.62 -11.59 -3.42
C ALA A 43 -4.74 -11.15 -4.62
N TRP A 44 -3.78 -10.26 -4.39
CA TRP A 44 -2.90 -9.69 -5.41
C TRP A 44 -1.46 -10.21 -5.28
N VAL A 45 -0.63 -10.00 -6.29
CA VAL A 45 0.74 -10.56 -6.34
C VAL A 45 1.77 -9.54 -5.87
N LEU A 46 1.73 -8.34 -6.43
CA LEU A 46 2.70 -7.28 -6.15
C LEU A 46 2.01 -6.04 -5.60
N CYS A 47 2.76 -5.28 -4.81
CA CYS A 47 2.38 -3.95 -4.36
C CYS A 47 3.51 -2.97 -4.66
N THR A 48 3.20 -1.94 -5.44
CA THR A 48 4.07 -0.79 -5.65
C THR A 48 3.72 0.29 -4.65
N VAL A 49 4.71 0.79 -3.91
CA VAL A 49 4.55 1.84 -2.90
C VAL A 49 5.40 3.04 -3.29
N ALA A 50 4.79 4.22 -3.33
CA ALA A 50 5.46 5.48 -3.49
C ALA A 50 5.55 6.19 -2.14
N SER A 51 6.76 6.57 -1.73
CA SER A 51 7.01 7.28 -0.48
C SER A 51 7.80 8.57 -0.71
N GLU A 52 7.59 9.56 0.16
CA GLU A 52 8.36 10.80 0.16
C GLU A 52 8.79 11.11 1.60
N GLY A 53 10.10 11.11 1.85
CA GLY A 53 10.64 11.40 3.19
C GLY A 53 10.21 10.38 4.23
N GLY A 54 10.09 9.10 3.84
CA GLY A 54 9.70 8.00 4.72
C GLY A 54 8.20 7.91 5.01
N LYS A 55 7.35 8.69 4.33
CA LYS A 55 5.89 8.59 4.43
C LYS A 55 5.28 8.07 3.13
N VAL A 56 4.34 7.15 3.21
CA VAL A 56 3.59 6.64 2.06
C VAL A 56 2.73 7.77 1.47
N ARG A 57 2.83 7.94 0.15
CA ARG A 57 2.08 8.93 -0.64
C ARG A 57 1.11 8.28 -1.61
N GLY A 58 1.30 7.01 -1.92
CA GLY A 58 0.44 6.23 -2.77
C GLY A 58 0.89 4.78 -2.83
N PHE A 59 -0.03 3.91 -3.22
CA PHE A 59 0.26 2.50 -3.45
C PHE A 59 -0.66 1.96 -4.54
N SER A 60 -0.24 0.86 -5.16
CA SER A 60 -1.06 0.12 -6.13
C SER A 60 -0.79 -1.36 -5.99
N PHE A 61 -1.84 -2.14 -5.83
CA PHE A 61 -1.78 -3.59 -6.01
C PHE A 61 -1.79 -3.91 -7.51
N CYS A 62 -1.02 -4.91 -7.92
CA CYS A 62 -0.98 -5.38 -9.29
C CYS A 62 -0.80 -6.91 -9.37
N THR A 63 -1.37 -7.49 -10.42
CA THR A 63 -1.14 -8.88 -10.82
C THR A 63 0.04 -8.93 -11.80
N LEU A 64 0.48 -10.13 -12.16
CA LEU A 64 1.56 -10.33 -13.14
C LEU A 64 1.05 -10.42 -14.59
N GLU A 65 -0.23 -10.17 -14.82
CA GLU A 65 -0.90 -10.29 -16.14
C GLU A 65 -0.95 -8.95 -16.90
#